data_AF-A0A7S1RGX8-F1
#
_entry.id   AF-A0A7S1RGX8-F1
#
_cell.length_a   1.000
_cell.length_b   1.000
_cell.length_c   1.000
_cell.angle_alpha   90.00
_cell.angle_beta   90.00
_cell.angle_gamma   90.00
#
_symmetry.space_group_name_H-M   'P 1'
#
loop_
_entity.id
_entity.type
_entity.pdbx_description
1 polymer ?
#
loop_
_entity_poly.entity_id
_entity_poly.type
_entity_poly.pdbx_seq_one_letter_code
_entity_poly.pdbx_strand_id
1 'polypeptide(L)'
;RTLYAYVKLGAPEQVPDHLAAPVYSFLIRAMEALGGAEALSGLDAKGLRRALLSVAMWAPPAHGEQLEAGVLGQQRGGDGGAPEAPAEASEPGAADALAPTPGAAVAPVVIPRTVLEAKAMPVRRALLLHGLSALLPLQLDEPGPQDELRLVTASARLEFGVDPQELTPPAALCFRRIAEGSELEPEGLGLQASAADLQSYERSVHDALERLLREWTDATAGAGVPHAEVAVLHPAPPCSVRLAVPAWRVAVEVGRPEDLMGRRSGFEEPQWQRMPALRMRLLRKSGWHVVEVPFFEWQALVDGPEQRQFLRSRLREPAQKAAAEA
;
A
#
# COMPACT_ATOMS: atom_id res chain seq x y z
N ARG A 1 -1.56 -13.94 23.03
CA ARG A 1 -0.62 -14.72 22.18
C ARG A 1 -1.10 -14.79 20.73
N THR A 2 -2.37 -15.11 20.46
CA THR A 2 -2.96 -15.12 19.10
C THR A 2 -2.89 -13.75 18.40
N LEU A 3 -3.20 -12.66 19.10
CA LEU A 3 -3.04 -11.29 18.57
C LEU A 3 -1.57 -10.99 18.21
N TYR A 4 -0.61 -11.44 19.02
CA TYR A 4 0.81 -11.27 18.73
C TYR A 4 1.24 -12.06 17.48
N ALA A 5 0.74 -13.29 17.32
CA ALA A 5 0.95 -14.06 16.09
C ALA A 5 0.31 -13.38 14.88
N TYR A 6 -0.92 -12.87 14.99
CA TYR A 6 -1.60 -12.11 13.94
C TYR A 6 -0.79 -10.87 13.50
N VAL A 7 -0.34 -10.06 14.46
CA VAL A 7 0.49 -8.87 14.22
C VAL A 7 1.86 -9.22 13.63
N LYS A 8 2.47 -10.35 14.04
CA LYS A 8 3.82 -10.76 13.60
C LYS A 8 3.85 -11.55 12.30
N LEU A 9 2.85 -12.38 12.00
CA LEU A 9 2.82 -13.26 10.83
C LEU A 9 2.84 -12.50 9.52
N GLY A 10 2.42 -11.24 9.54
CA GLY A 10 2.65 -10.34 8.43
C GLY A 10 1.78 -10.57 7.22
N ALA A 11 1.93 -9.67 6.25
CA ALA A 11 1.08 -9.64 5.06
C ALA A 11 1.06 -11.02 4.39
N PRO A 12 -0.13 -11.60 4.16
CA PRO A 12 -0.26 -12.94 3.59
C PRO A 12 0.28 -13.05 2.15
N GLU A 13 0.71 -11.94 1.56
CA GLU A 13 1.31 -11.88 0.22
C GLU A 13 2.57 -12.72 0.10
N GLN A 14 3.37 -12.80 1.17
CA GLN A 14 4.59 -13.61 1.24
C GLN A 14 4.33 -15.08 1.62
N VAL A 15 3.08 -15.46 1.87
CA VAL A 15 2.72 -16.84 2.19
C VAL A 15 2.70 -17.65 0.88
N PRO A 16 3.50 -18.73 0.78
CA PRO A 16 3.46 -19.62 -0.38
C PRO A 16 2.03 -20.09 -0.67
N ASP A 17 1.67 -20.25 -1.94
CA ASP A 17 0.28 -20.57 -2.33
C ASP A 17 -0.27 -21.84 -1.65
N HIS A 18 0.58 -22.84 -1.46
CA HIS A 18 0.22 -24.09 -0.76
C HIS A 18 -0.08 -23.89 0.74
N LEU A 19 0.37 -22.79 1.35
CA LEU A 19 0.08 -22.40 2.74
C LEU A 19 -0.96 -21.29 2.84
N ALA A 20 -1.39 -20.68 1.73
CA ALA A 20 -2.29 -19.55 1.75
C ALA A 20 -3.62 -19.91 2.44
N ALA A 21 -4.30 -20.97 2.01
CA ALA A 21 -5.58 -21.38 2.57
C ALA A 21 -5.56 -21.61 4.11
N PRO A 22 -4.67 -22.45 4.69
CA PRO A 22 -4.65 -22.65 6.14
C PRO A 22 -4.26 -21.39 6.91
N VAL A 23 -3.35 -20.58 6.38
CA VAL A 23 -2.94 -19.32 7.00
C VAL A 23 -4.14 -18.35 7.02
N TYR A 24 -4.76 -18.07 5.87
CA TYR A 24 -5.95 -17.21 5.79
C TYR A 24 -7.10 -17.71 6.70
N SER A 25 -7.35 -19.02 6.73
CA SER A 25 -8.37 -19.59 7.61
C SER A 25 -8.07 -19.33 9.09
N PHE A 26 -6.82 -19.51 9.52
CA PHE A 26 -6.40 -19.18 10.89
C PHE A 26 -6.60 -17.70 11.20
N LEU A 27 -6.23 -16.84 10.25
CA LEU A 27 -6.27 -15.39 10.43
C LEU A 27 -7.69 -14.85 10.48
N ILE A 28 -8.58 -15.38 9.64
CA ILE A 28 -10.02 -15.07 9.69
C ILE A 28 -10.59 -15.43 11.05
N ARG A 29 -10.36 -16.66 11.54
CA ARG A 29 -10.82 -17.09 12.86
C ARG A 29 -10.23 -16.25 14.00
N ALA A 30 -8.96 -15.87 13.90
CA ALA A 30 -8.32 -15.00 14.86
C ALA A 30 -8.97 -13.59 14.88
N MET A 31 -9.27 -13.03 13.71
CA MET A 31 -9.98 -11.75 13.61
C MET A 31 -11.43 -11.85 14.10
N GLU A 32 -12.15 -12.93 13.81
CA GLU A 32 -13.50 -13.17 14.33
C GLU A 32 -13.49 -13.23 15.87
N ALA A 33 -12.55 -13.97 16.45
CA ALA A 33 -12.38 -14.04 17.89
C ALA A 33 -12.01 -12.67 18.51
N LEU A 34 -11.21 -11.87 17.80
CA LEU A 34 -10.87 -10.50 18.23
C LEU A 34 -12.02 -9.51 18.04
N GLY A 35 -12.89 -9.71 17.04
CA GLY A 35 -14.00 -8.81 16.72
C GLY A 35 -15.16 -8.89 17.71
N GLY A 36 -15.17 -9.88 18.61
CA GLY A 36 -16.09 -9.94 19.73
C GLY A 36 -15.88 -8.77 20.70
N ALA A 37 -16.97 -8.12 21.12
CA ALA A 37 -16.92 -6.92 21.95
C ALA A 37 -16.06 -7.08 23.22
N GLU A 38 -16.13 -8.25 23.86
CA GLU A 38 -15.34 -8.58 25.05
C GLU A 38 -13.83 -8.59 24.76
N ALA A 39 -13.41 -9.10 23.60
CA ALA A 39 -11.99 -9.22 23.26
C ALA A 39 -11.34 -7.85 23.01
N LEU A 40 -12.05 -6.93 22.34
CA LEU A 40 -11.55 -5.56 22.13
C LEU A 40 -11.55 -4.74 23.42
N SER A 41 -12.53 -4.93 24.30
CA SER A 41 -12.60 -4.19 25.58
C SER A 41 -11.43 -4.47 26.53
N GLY A 42 -10.75 -5.61 26.36
CA GLY A 42 -9.55 -5.94 27.14
C GLY A 42 -8.27 -5.29 26.63
N LEU A 43 -8.31 -4.56 25.51
CA LEU A 43 -7.15 -3.89 24.93
C LEU A 43 -7.13 -2.41 25.32
N ASP A 44 -5.94 -1.91 25.66
CA ASP A 44 -5.70 -0.48 25.80
C ASP A 44 -5.68 0.21 24.42
N ALA A 45 -5.65 1.55 24.40
CA ALA A 45 -5.62 2.32 23.15
C ALA A 45 -4.44 1.91 22.24
N LYS A 46 -3.28 1.58 22.84
CA LYS A 46 -2.10 1.11 22.11
C LYS A 46 -2.33 -0.28 21.48
N GLY A 47 -2.94 -1.20 22.21
CA GLY A 47 -3.29 -2.54 21.75
C GLY A 47 -4.33 -2.49 20.62
N LEU A 48 -5.38 -1.70 20.79
CA LEU A 48 -6.39 -1.44 19.76
C LEU A 48 -5.75 -0.88 18.49
N ARG A 49 -4.96 0.20 18.61
CA ARG A 49 -4.27 0.81 17.47
C ARG A 49 -3.40 -0.19 16.70
N ARG A 50 -2.61 -1.00 17.40
CA ARG A 50 -1.75 -2.03 16.78
C ARG A 50 -2.57 -3.12 16.09
N ALA A 51 -3.68 -3.54 16.68
CA ALA A 51 -4.58 -4.53 16.09
C ALA A 51 -5.19 -3.99 14.79
N LEU A 52 -5.74 -2.77 14.83
CA LEU A 52 -6.35 -2.14 13.67
C LEU A 52 -5.34 -1.83 12.56
N LEU A 53 -4.13 -1.36 12.92
CA LEU A 53 -3.05 -1.13 11.96
C LEU A 53 -2.64 -2.43 11.27
N SER A 54 -2.62 -3.54 12.01
CA SER A 54 -2.36 -4.86 11.42
C SER A 54 -3.43 -5.26 10.42
N VAL A 55 -4.71 -4.95 10.69
CA VAL A 55 -5.81 -5.18 9.74
C VAL A 55 -5.67 -4.29 8.50
N ALA A 56 -5.34 -3.01 8.68
CA ALA A 56 -5.15 -2.06 7.59
C ALA A 56 -3.99 -2.50 6.66
N MET A 57 -2.86 -2.91 7.22
CA MET A 57 -1.71 -3.41 6.45
C MET A 57 -2.03 -4.64 5.57
N TRP A 58 -3.15 -5.32 5.82
CA TRP A 58 -3.51 -6.55 5.15
C TRP A 58 -4.54 -6.39 4.03
N ALA A 59 -5.06 -5.18 3.82
CA ALA A 59 -6.01 -4.96 2.73
C ALA A 59 -5.40 -5.40 1.39
N PRO A 60 -6.20 -6.02 0.50
CA PRO A 60 -5.69 -6.51 -0.78
C PRO A 60 -5.05 -5.35 -1.56
N PRO A 61 -3.95 -5.62 -2.30
CA PRO A 61 -3.40 -4.62 -3.21
C PRO A 61 -4.50 -4.22 -4.20
N ALA A 62 -4.55 -2.95 -4.57
CA ALA A 62 -5.54 -2.49 -5.53
C ALA A 62 -5.38 -3.31 -6.82
N HIS A 63 -6.46 -3.94 -7.29
CA HIS A 63 -6.49 -4.70 -8.54
C HIS A 63 -6.06 -3.77 -9.68
N GLY A 64 -4.77 -3.76 -10.01
CA GLY A 64 -4.16 -2.84 -10.97
C GLY A 64 -2.63 -2.77 -10.87
N GLU A 65 -2.03 -2.92 -9.69
CA GLU A 65 -0.58 -2.69 -9.53
C GLU A 65 0.31 -3.90 -9.92
N GLN A 66 -0.23 -5.11 -10.03
CA GLN A 66 0.56 -6.30 -10.40
C GLN A 66 0.82 -6.46 -11.91
N LEU A 67 0.16 -5.69 -12.78
CA LEU A 67 0.30 -5.84 -14.23
C LEU A 67 1.43 -5.00 -14.85
N GLU A 68 1.89 -3.93 -14.20
CA GLU A 68 2.89 -3.03 -14.81
C GLU A 68 4.34 -3.39 -14.49
N ALA A 69 4.62 -3.99 -13.32
CA ALA A 69 5.98 -4.35 -12.93
C ALA A 69 6.57 -5.55 -13.70
N GLY A 70 5.76 -6.32 -14.42
CA GLY A 70 6.18 -7.56 -15.09
C GLY A 70 6.37 -7.50 -16.61
N VAL A 71 5.89 -6.44 -17.29
CA VAL A 71 5.75 -6.46 -18.76
C VAL A 71 6.95 -5.85 -19.51
N LEU A 72 7.85 -5.14 -18.82
CA LEU A 72 9.03 -4.54 -19.47
C LEU A 72 10.25 -5.49 -19.58
N GLY A 73 10.14 -6.74 -19.12
CA GLY A 73 11.28 -7.66 -19.01
C GLY A 73 11.39 -8.77 -20.06
N GLN A 74 10.40 -9.01 -20.93
CA GLN A 74 10.37 -10.27 -21.69
C GLN A 74 9.76 -10.18 -23.10
N GLN A 75 10.34 -9.36 -23.97
CA GLN A 75 10.24 -9.56 -25.42
C GLN A 75 11.59 -9.40 -26.10
N ARG A 76 12.43 -10.44 -26.00
CA ARG A 76 13.49 -10.70 -26.97
C ARG A 76 13.74 -12.21 -27.05
N GLY A 77 13.50 -12.75 -28.24
CA GLY A 77 14.12 -13.99 -28.74
C GLY A 77 13.20 -15.21 -28.70
N GLY A 78 12.88 -15.77 -29.88
CA GLY A 78 12.27 -17.09 -29.98
C GLY A 78 11.60 -17.37 -31.31
N ASP A 79 12.38 -17.39 -32.37
CA ASP A 79 12.05 -17.84 -33.72
C ASP A 79 11.61 -19.33 -33.76
N GLY A 80 10.70 -19.64 -34.68
CA GLY A 80 10.73 -20.85 -35.52
C GLY A 80 10.45 -22.24 -34.91
N GLY A 81 9.30 -22.82 -35.24
CA GLY A 81 9.07 -24.27 -35.15
C GLY A 81 7.62 -24.69 -35.39
N ALA A 82 7.26 -24.98 -36.64
CA ALA A 82 5.97 -25.54 -37.06
C ALA A 82 5.86 -27.06 -36.73
N PRO A 83 4.67 -27.67 -36.82
CA PRO A 83 4.31 -28.89 -36.11
C PRO A 83 4.58 -30.17 -36.92
N GLU A 84 4.91 -31.26 -36.22
CA GLU A 84 4.93 -32.61 -36.79
C GLU A 84 4.08 -33.56 -35.93
N ALA A 85 3.09 -34.15 -36.58
CA ALA A 85 2.37 -35.37 -36.23
C ALA A 85 2.25 -36.16 -37.56
N PRO A 86 1.84 -37.44 -37.60
CA PRO A 86 1.49 -38.39 -36.54
C PRO A 86 2.19 -39.77 -36.73
N ALA A 87 1.96 -40.72 -35.83
CA ALA A 87 2.08 -42.15 -36.17
C ALA A 87 1.12 -43.00 -35.33
N GLU A 88 0.37 -43.83 -36.05
CA GLU A 88 -0.70 -44.72 -35.60
C GLU A 88 -0.19 -46.02 -34.95
N ALA A 89 -1.15 -46.64 -34.25
CA ALA A 89 -1.36 -48.09 -34.07
C ALA A 89 -0.46 -48.88 -33.10
N SER A 90 -1.07 -49.41 -32.04
CA SER A 90 -1.42 -50.84 -31.94
C SER A 90 -1.97 -51.19 -30.55
N GLU A 91 -3.22 -51.66 -30.48
CA GLU A 91 -3.67 -52.60 -29.44
C GLU A 91 -3.22 -54.02 -29.86
N PRO A 92 -2.88 -54.93 -28.93
CA PRO A 92 -3.92 -55.74 -28.30
C PRO A 92 -3.64 -56.24 -26.88
N GLY A 93 -4.70 -56.63 -26.17
CA GLY A 93 -4.69 -57.93 -25.48
C GLY A 93 -4.71 -57.94 -23.95
N ALA A 94 -5.86 -58.38 -23.44
CA ALA A 94 -6.04 -59.34 -22.36
C ALA A 94 -5.56 -59.00 -20.93
N ALA A 95 -6.56 -58.70 -20.10
CA ALA A 95 -6.84 -59.30 -18.79
C ALA A 95 -5.64 -59.74 -17.94
N ASP A 96 -5.35 -58.97 -16.88
CA ASP A 96 -4.96 -59.59 -15.61
C ASP A 96 -5.27 -58.71 -14.38
N ALA A 97 -5.75 -59.41 -13.35
CA ALA A 97 -5.86 -59.08 -11.92
C ALA A 97 -6.07 -57.61 -11.45
N LEU A 98 -7.27 -57.32 -10.94
CA LEU A 98 -7.53 -56.22 -10.00
C LEU A 98 -6.69 -56.40 -8.72
N ALA A 99 -5.58 -55.68 -8.62
CA ALA A 99 -4.98 -55.31 -7.34
C ALA A 99 -5.59 -53.96 -6.88
N PRO A 100 -5.86 -53.77 -5.57
CA PRO A 100 -6.37 -52.50 -5.06
C PRO A 100 -5.33 -51.40 -5.32
N THR A 101 -5.69 -50.43 -6.16
CA THR A 101 -4.86 -49.27 -6.47
C THR A 101 -4.55 -48.53 -5.15
N PRO A 102 -3.27 -48.32 -4.79
CA PRO A 102 -2.92 -47.61 -3.58
C PRO A 102 -3.43 -46.16 -3.70
N GLY A 103 -4.09 -45.71 -2.64
CA GLY A 103 -4.87 -44.47 -2.54
C GLY A 103 -4.44 -43.38 -3.51
N ALA A 104 -5.30 -43.13 -4.50
CA ALA A 104 -5.23 -41.93 -5.32
C ALA A 104 -5.18 -40.73 -4.35
N ALA A 105 -3.99 -40.14 -4.20
CA ALA A 105 -3.80 -38.96 -3.39
C ALA A 105 -4.73 -37.90 -3.94
N VAL A 106 -5.81 -37.61 -3.20
CA VAL A 106 -6.76 -36.56 -3.57
C VAL A 106 -5.95 -35.28 -3.66
N ALA A 107 -5.76 -34.77 -4.88
CA ALA A 107 -5.02 -33.55 -5.09
C ALA A 107 -5.63 -32.46 -4.20
N PRO A 108 -4.82 -31.75 -3.40
CA PRO A 108 -5.34 -30.75 -2.49
C PRO A 108 -6.11 -29.69 -3.28
N VAL A 109 -7.35 -29.43 -2.89
CA VAL A 109 -8.16 -28.37 -3.50
C VAL A 109 -7.49 -27.03 -3.23
N VAL A 110 -6.88 -26.45 -4.26
CA VAL A 110 -6.24 -25.13 -4.18
C VAL A 110 -7.33 -24.07 -4.26
N ILE A 111 -7.63 -23.42 -3.14
CA ILE A 111 -8.58 -22.30 -3.09
C ILE A 111 -7.85 -21.04 -3.60
N PRO A 112 -8.37 -20.34 -4.62
CA PRO A 112 -7.75 -19.11 -5.10
C PRO A 112 -7.65 -18.04 -4.00
N ARG A 113 -6.53 -17.30 -3.97
CA ARG A 113 -6.29 -16.24 -2.98
C ARG A 113 -7.38 -15.17 -2.98
N THR A 114 -7.90 -14.81 -4.15
CA THR A 114 -9.00 -13.84 -4.32
C THR A 114 -10.28 -14.26 -3.57
N VAL A 115 -10.58 -15.57 -3.52
CA VAL A 115 -11.73 -16.10 -2.77
C VAL A 115 -11.50 -15.99 -1.26
N LEU A 116 -10.26 -16.24 -0.81
CA LEU A 116 -9.89 -16.10 0.60
C LEU A 116 -9.93 -14.63 1.05
N GLU A 117 -9.46 -13.71 0.22
CA GLU A 117 -9.52 -12.26 0.46
C GLU A 117 -10.96 -11.76 0.53
N ALA A 118 -11.82 -12.18 -0.40
CA ALA A 118 -13.24 -11.86 -0.37
C ALA A 118 -13.92 -12.33 0.92
N LYS A 119 -13.57 -13.51 1.44
CA LYS A 119 -14.07 -14.02 2.73
C LYS A 119 -13.53 -13.24 3.93
N ALA A 120 -12.30 -12.72 3.85
CA ALA A 120 -11.70 -11.95 4.94
C ALA A 120 -12.27 -10.53 5.04
N MET A 121 -12.78 -9.98 3.94
CA MET A 121 -13.20 -8.58 3.84
C MET A 121 -14.27 -8.18 4.88
N PRO A 122 -15.39 -8.92 5.07
CA PRO A 122 -16.40 -8.56 6.05
C PRO A 122 -15.86 -8.59 7.49
N VAL A 123 -15.00 -9.56 7.80
CA VAL A 123 -14.40 -9.72 9.13
C VAL A 123 -13.46 -8.55 9.45
N ARG A 124 -12.62 -8.15 8.48
CA ARG A 124 -11.72 -7.00 8.63
C ARG A 124 -12.51 -5.70 8.81
N ARG A 125 -13.55 -5.49 8.00
CA ARG A 125 -14.44 -4.34 8.11
C ARG A 125 -15.10 -4.27 9.49
N ALA A 126 -15.66 -5.37 9.97
CA ALA A 126 -16.29 -5.43 11.29
C ALA A 126 -15.28 -5.11 12.41
N LEU A 127 -14.06 -5.64 12.33
CA LEU A 127 -13.03 -5.36 13.32
C LEU A 127 -12.58 -3.90 13.30
N LEU A 128 -12.42 -3.31 12.11
CA LEU A 128 -12.14 -1.87 11.97
C LEU A 128 -13.28 -1.03 12.55
N LEU A 129 -14.52 -1.37 12.25
CA LEU A 129 -15.70 -0.65 12.74
C LEU A 129 -15.77 -0.66 14.28
N HIS A 130 -15.70 -1.86 14.89
CA HIS A 130 -15.77 -2.01 16.35
C HIS A 130 -14.53 -1.42 17.03
N GLY A 131 -13.35 -1.68 16.48
CA GLY A 131 -12.09 -1.19 17.04
C GLY A 131 -11.97 0.33 16.96
N LEU A 132 -12.40 0.96 15.86
CA LEU A 132 -12.42 2.43 15.76
C LEU A 132 -13.47 3.05 16.68
N SER A 133 -14.63 2.41 16.82
CA SER A 133 -15.67 2.84 17.77
C SER A 133 -15.17 2.86 19.22
N ALA A 134 -14.28 1.93 19.57
CA ALA A 134 -13.64 1.86 20.89
C ALA A 134 -12.41 2.77 21.00
N LEU A 135 -11.57 2.86 19.97
CA LEU A 135 -10.28 3.55 19.99
C LEU A 135 -10.42 5.07 19.89
N LEU A 136 -11.22 5.56 18.94
CA LEU A 136 -11.26 6.99 18.61
C LEU A 136 -11.66 7.89 19.80
N PRO A 137 -12.65 7.53 20.65
CA PRO A 137 -12.98 8.33 21.82
C PRO A 137 -11.83 8.44 22.83
N LEU A 138 -10.93 7.44 22.88
CA LEU A 138 -9.76 7.41 23.76
C LEU A 138 -8.59 8.26 23.23
N GLN A 139 -8.69 8.82 22.03
CA GLN A 139 -7.62 9.58 21.38
C GLN A 139 -7.90 11.09 21.32
N LEU A 140 -9.04 11.55 21.88
CA LEU A 140 -9.36 12.98 21.95
C LEU A 140 -8.35 13.77 22.78
N ASP A 141 -7.74 13.14 23.78
CA ASP A 141 -6.90 13.83 24.78
C ASP A 141 -5.42 13.41 24.77
N GLU A 142 -5.03 12.45 23.91
CA GLU A 142 -3.67 11.90 23.91
C GLU A 142 -2.84 12.40 22.72
N PRO A 143 -1.63 12.96 22.93
CA PRO A 143 -0.66 13.29 21.88
C PRO A 143 0.05 12.02 21.37
N GLY A 144 -0.74 11.01 20.98
CA GLY A 144 -0.26 9.73 20.45
C GLY A 144 0.22 9.82 19.00
N PRO A 145 0.74 8.72 18.42
CA PRO A 145 1.18 8.66 17.03
C PRO A 145 0.00 8.83 16.07
N GLN A 146 -0.30 10.09 15.74
CA GLN A 146 -1.46 10.46 14.92
C GLN A 146 -1.39 9.85 13.51
N ASP A 147 -0.19 9.61 12.98
CA ASP A 147 0.00 9.01 11.65
C ASP A 147 -0.56 7.60 11.56
N GLU A 148 -0.34 6.75 12.56
CA GLU A 148 -0.89 5.38 12.58
C GLU A 148 -2.42 5.43 12.58
N LEU A 149 -3.00 6.34 13.38
CA LEU A 149 -4.44 6.50 13.48
C LEU A 149 -5.05 7.06 12.18
N ARG A 150 -4.38 8.02 11.55
CA ARG A 150 -4.73 8.56 10.22
C ARG A 150 -4.75 7.43 9.19
N LEU A 151 -3.71 6.60 9.12
CA LEU A 151 -3.63 5.47 8.18
C LEU A 151 -4.70 4.40 8.43
N VAL A 152 -5.00 4.08 9.69
CA VAL A 152 -6.10 3.16 10.02
C VAL A 152 -7.45 3.72 9.59
N THR A 153 -7.70 4.99 9.90
CA THR A 153 -8.95 5.70 9.55
C THR A 153 -9.12 5.78 8.02
N ALA A 154 -8.03 6.11 7.33
CA ALA A 154 -7.92 6.12 5.88
C ALA A 154 -8.29 4.77 5.27
N SER A 155 -7.68 3.70 5.77
CA SER A 155 -7.91 2.33 5.30
C SER A 155 -9.36 1.92 5.53
N ALA A 156 -9.89 2.15 6.74
CA ALA A 156 -11.30 1.88 7.06
C ALA A 156 -12.26 2.57 6.07
N ARG A 157 -12.01 3.85 5.74
CA ARG A 157 -12.83 4.62 4.78
C ARG A 157 -12.65 4.14 3.34
N LEU A 158 -11.41 4.15 2.84
CA LEU A 158 -11.10 4.00 1.42
C LEU A 158 -11.07 2.54 0.95
N GLU A 159 -10.77 1.60 1.85
CA GLU A 159 -10.61 0.18 1.51
C GLU A 159 -11.78 -0.68 1.98
N PHE A 160 -12.36 -0.34 3.15
CA PHE A 160 -13.41 -1.14 3.78
C PHE A 160 -14.79 -0.47 3.79
N GLY A 161 -14.90 0.75 3.27
CA GLY A 161 -16.17 1.47 3.16
C GLY A 161 -16.87 1.64 4.51
N VAL A 162 -16.10 1.91 5.56
CA VAL A 162 -16.65 2.27 6.88
C VAL A 162 -17.16 3.69 6.80
N ASP A 163 -18.46 3.87 7.00
CA ASP A 163 -19.09 5.18 7.08
C ASP A 163 -19.05 5.70 8.53
N PRO A 164 -18.80 7.02 8.75
CA PRO A 164 -18.85 7.60 10.09
C PRO A 164 -20.17 7.35 10.84
N GLN A 165 -21.30 7.20 10.13
CA GLN A 165 -22.62 6.95 10.74
C GLN A 165 -22.75 5.56 11.37
N GLU A 166 -21.88 4.62 10.99
CA GLU A 166 -21.85 3.27 11.57
C GLU A 166 -21.07 3.22 12.89
N LEU A 167 -20.31 4.27 13.22
CA LEU A 167 -19.53 4.39 14.45
C LEU A 167 -20.39 4.96 15.58
N THR A 168 -19.92 4.79 16.82
CA THR A 168 -20.50 5.50 17.97
C THR A 168 -20.41 7.02 17.76
N PRO A 169 -21.35 7.84 18.26
CA PRO A 169 -21.35 9.29 17.98
C PRO A 169 -20.02 10.00 18.31
N PRO A 170 -19.34 9.73 19.45
CA PRO A 170 -18.03 10.32 19.72
C PRO A 170 -16.96 9.87 18.72
N ALA A 171 -16.96 8.60 18.33
CA ALA A 171 -16.01 8.06 17.36
C ALA A 171 -16.26 8.62 15.95
N ALA A 172 -17.53 8.78 15.55
CA ALA A 172 -17.91 9.36 14.27
C ALA A 172 -17.36 10.78 14.07
N LEU A 173 -17.44 11.61 15.12
CA LEU A 173 -16.87 12.97 15.11
C LEU A 173 -15.35 12.95 14.91
N CYS A 174 -14.66 12.10 15.68
CA CYS A 174 -13.21 11.93 15.56
C CYS A 174 -12.81 11.40 14.17
N PHE A 175 -13.55 10.42 13.67
CA PHE A 175 -13.31 9.81 12.36
C PHE A 175 -13.40 10.85 11.25
N ARG A 176 -14.43 11.70 11.25
CA ARG A 176 -14.57 12.79 10.27
C ARG A 176 -13.42 13.78 10.37
N ARG A 177 -13.09 14.24 11.58
CA ARG A 177 -11.98 15.17 11.82
C ARG A 177 -10.66 14.65 11.23
N ILE A 178 -10.33 13.39 11.52
CA ILE A 178 -9.13 12.73 11.01
C ILE A 178 -9.20 12.53 9.49
N ALA A 179 -10.34 12.08 8.97
CA ALA A 179 -10.50 11.74 7.55
C ALA A 179 -10.59 12.97 6.63
N GLU A 180 -11.06 14.10 7.14
CA GLU A 180 -11.16 15.38 6.41
C GLU A 180 -9.88 16.20 6.56
N GLY A 181 -8.97 15.81 7.46
CA GLY A 181 -7.78 16.60 7.77
C GLY A 181 -8.12 17.94 8.42
N SER A 182 -9.34 18.09 8.94
CA SER A 182 -9.81 19.30 9.60
C SER A 182 -9.16 19.38 10.98
N GLU A 183 -8.16 20.25 11.09
CA GLU A 183 -7.60 20.83 12.32
C GLU A 183 -7.69 19.95 13.59
N LEU A 184 -6.83 18.94 13.65
CA LEU A 184 -6.15 18.59 14.90
C LEU A 184 -4.84 19.37 15.06
N GLU A 185 -4.63 20.39 14.23
CA GLU A 185 -3.68 21.45 14.54
C GLU A 185 -4.41 22.38 15.51
N PRO A 186 -3.92 22.55 16.75
CA PRO A 186 -4.47 23.55 17.64
C PRO A 186 -4.37 24.90 16.92
N GLU A 187 -5.51 25.58 16.79
CA GLU A 187 -5.60 26.98 16.38
C GLU A 187 -4.41 27.77 16.98
N GLY A 188 -3.40 28.12 16.16
CA GLY A 188 -2.33 29.02 16.59
C GLY A 188 -0.90 28.74 16.15
N LEU A 189 -0.57 27.59 15.57
CA LEU A 189 0.77 27.35 15.00
C LEU A 189 0.65 26.87 13.57
N GLY A 190 0.45 27.83 12.66
CA GLY A 190 0.81 27.67 11.25
C GLY A 190 2.32 27.44 11.11
N LEU A 191 2.80 26.28 11.57
CA LEU A 191 4.06 25.72 11.12
C LEU A 191 3.83 25.36 9.66
N GLN A 192 3.99 26.35 8.78
CA GLN A 192 4.47 26.09 7.43
C GLN A 192 5.78 25.34 7.61
N ALA A 193 5.65 24.02 7.68
CA ALA A 193 6.76 23.12 7.66
C ALA A 193 7.65 23.53 6.49
N SER A 194 8.88 23.87 6.83
CA SER A 194 9.80 24.48 5.91
C SER A 194 10.64 23.39 5.26
N ALA A 195 11.23 23.70 4.10
CA ALA A 195 12.33 22.89 3.56
C ALA A 195 13.47 22.72 4.58
N ALA A 196 13.55 23.57 5.61
CA ALA A 196 14.47 23.44 6.75
C ALA A 196 14.22 22.18 7.61
N ASP A 197 12.97 21.70 7.69
CA ASP A 197 12.57 20.53 8.50
C ASP A 197 12.85 19.20 7.79
N LEU A 198 13.16 19.25 6.50
CA LEU A 198 13.51 18.08 5.69
C LEU A 198 14.86 17.53 6.11
N GLN A 199 15.03 16.20 6.06
CA GLN A 199 16.32 15.55 6.21
C GLN A 199 17.22 15.82 5.00
N SER A 200 18.53 15.56 5.11
CA SER A 200 19.48 15.93 4.04
C SER A 200 19.18 15.32 2.67
N TYR A 201 18.72 14.07 2.63
CA TYR A 201 18.34 13.42 1.36
C TYR A 201 16.96 13.90 0.87
N GLU A 202 15.99 14.14 1.77
CA GLU A 202 14.70 14.74 1.41
C GLU A 202 14.89 16.13 0.79
N ARG A 203 15.82 16.93 1.33
CA ARG A 203 16.23 18.22 0.75
C ARG A 203 16.84 18.07 -0.64
N SER A 204 17.69 17.07 -0.86
CA SER A 204 18.25 16.80 -2.18
C SER A 204 17.16 16.48 -3.21
N VAL A 205 16.15 15.68 -2.83
CA VAL A 205 14.99 15.40 -3.69
C VAL A 205 14.16 16.66 -3.93
N HIS A 206 13.89 17.43 -2.88
CA HIS A 206 13.18 18.71 -2.96
C HIS A 206 13.85 19.69 -3.92
N ASP A 207 15.16 19.92 -3.78
CA ASP A 207 15.93 20.84 -4.63
C ASP A 207 15.96 20.37 -6.09
N ALA A 208 16.09 19.07 -6.32
CA ALA A 208 16.04 18.49 -7.66
C ALA A 208 14.65 18.66 -8.29
N LEU A 209 13.59 18.47 -7.49
CA LEU A 209 12.21 18.64 -7.90
C LEU A 209 11.90 20.11 -8.22
N GLU A 210 12.25 21.05 -7.35
CA GLU A 210 12.07 22.49 -7.61
C GLU A 210 12.79 22.96 -8.87
N ARG A 211 14.01 22.48 -9.11
CA ARG A 211 14.75 22.80 -10.34
C ARG A 211 14.05 22.23 -11.57
N LEU A 212 13.57 20.98 -11.48
CA LEU A 212 12.84 20.35 -12.57
C LEU A 212 11.52 21.07 -12.87
N LEU A 213 10.76 21.46 -11.85
CA LEU A 213 9.51 22.20 -12.02
C LEU A 213 9.76 23.56 -12.69
N ARG A 214 10.78 24.30 -12.27
CA ARG A 214 11.19 25.55 -12.94
C ARG A 214 11.58 25.34 -14.40
N GLU A 215 12.43 24.34 -14.68
CA GLU A 215 12.81 23.97 -16.06
C GLU A 215 11.59 23.65 -16.92
N TRP A 216 10.58 22.96 -16.36
CA TRP A 216 9.34 22.67 -17.07
C TRP A 216 8.46 23.89 -17.26
N THR A 217 8.28 24.73 -16.25
CA THR A 217 7.52 25.99 -16.39
C THR A 217 8.12 26.86 -17.48
N ASP A 218 9.46 27.00 -17.52
CA ASP A 218 10.16 27.77 -18.54
C ASP A 218 9.99 27.14 -19.93
N ALA A 219 10.11 25.81 -20.04
CA ALA A 219 10.00 25.10 -21.32
C ALA A 219 8.56 24.98 -21.85
N THR A 220 7.57 25.03 -20.97
CA THR A 220 6.14 24.85 -21.29
C THR A 220 5.34 26.13 -21.19
N ALA A 221 6.00 27.30 -21.07
CA ALA A 221 5.36 28.61 -21.16
C ALA A 221 4.52 28.72 -22.45
N GLY A 222 3.20 28.51 -22.32
CA GLY A 222 2.23 28.50 -23.43
C GLY A 222 1.75 27.12 -23.92
N ALA A 223 2.25 26.00 -23.36
CA ALA A 223 1.92 24.62 -23.78
C ALA A 223 0.87 23.91 -22.91
N GLY A 224 0.19 24.63 -22.01
CA GLY A 224 -0.95 24.12 -21.22
C GLY A 224 -0.59 23.27 -19.99
N VAL A 225 0.69 23.06 -19.67
CA VAL A 225 1.06 22.44 -18.38
C VAL A 225 0.85 23.45 -17.27
N PRO A 226 0.04 23.15 -16.24
CA PRO A 226 -0.24 24.10 -15.18
C PRO A 226 1.02 24.35 -14.35
N HIS A 227 1.22 25.63 -13.99
CA HIS A 227 2.27 26.05 -13.05
C HIS A 227 2.15 25.22 -11.76
N ALA A 228 3.30 24.73 -11.29
CA ALA A 228 3.34 23.79 -10.18
C ALA A 228 4.52 24.09 -9.26
N GLU A 229 4.28 23.90 -7.97
CA GLU A 229 5.24 24.16 -6.90
C GLU A 229 5.32 22.94 -5.98
N VAL A 230 6.49 22.76 -5.35
CA VAL A 230 6.70 21.73 -4.35
C VAL A 230 6.14 22.22 -3.01
N ALA A 231 5.27 21.42 -2.40
CA ALA A 231 4.82 21.62 -1.03
C ALA A 231 5.56 20.66 -0.09
N VAL A 232 6.12 21.19 0.99
CA VAL A 232 6.75 20.42 2.07
C VAL A 232 5.72 20.11 3.16
N LEU A 233 5.73 18.87 3.66
CA LEU A 233 4.80 18.37 4.68
C LEU A 233 3.34 18.72 4.37
N HIS A 234 2.94 18.42 3.14
CA HIS A 234 1.61 18.72 2.66
C HIS A 234 0.56 17.85 3.37
N PRO A 235 -0.45 18.46 4.04
CA PRO A 235 -1.58 17.70 4.55
C PRO A 235 -2.41 17.22 3.36
N ALA A 236 -2.24 15.95 3.01
CA ALA A 236 -3.06 15.31 1.99
C ALA A 236 -3.97 14.30 2.68
N PRO A 237 -5.29 14.54 2.82
CA PRO A 237 -6.17 13.48 3.26
C PRO A 237 -5.98 12.25 2.33
N PRO A 238 -5.65 11.09 2.89
CA PRO A 238 -5.88 10.71 4.29
C PRO A 238 -4.62 10.61 5.18
N CYS A 239 -3.44 11.00 4.70
CA CYS A 239 -2.16 10.94 5.41
C CYS A 239 -1.19 12.05 4.97
N SER A 240 -0.45 12.62 5.91
CA SER A 240 0.55 13.65 5.59
C SER A 240 1.61 13.13 4.63
N VAL A 241 1.92 13.92 3.60
CA VAL A 241 2.95 13.62 2.60
C VAL A 241 4.14 14.53 2.84
N ARG A 242 5.36 13.98 2.78
CA ARG A 242 6.60 14.75 3.02
C ARG A 242 6.87 15.78 1.93
N LEU A 243 6.70 15.38 0.67
CA LEU A 243 6.87 16.24 -0.51
C LEU A 243 5.71 16.01 -1.47
N ALA A 244 5.09 17.06 -1.97
CA ALA A 244 3.99 16.96 -2.91
C ALA A 244 4.09 18.02 -4.02
N VAL A 245 3.44 17.74 -5.16
CA VAL A 245 3.14 18.73 -6.20
C VAL A 245 1.61 18.81 -6.30
N PRO A 246 0.94 19.65 -5.49
CA PRO A 246 -0.51 19.61 -5.34
C PRO A 246 -1.26 19.88 -6.64
N ALA A 247 -0.75 20.79 -7.48
CA ALA A 247 -1.32 21.13 -8.77
C ALA A 247 -1.49 19.92 -9.71
N TRP A 248 -0.65 18.90 -9.55
CA TRP A 248 -0.69 17.67 -10.36
C TRP A 248 -1.20 16.46 -9.57
N ARG A 249 -1.67 16.66 -8.34
CA ARG A 249 -2.02 15.59 -7.38
C ARG A 249 -0.91 14.54 -7.25
N VAL A 250 0.35 14.98 -7.22
CA VAL A 250 1.50 14.08 -7.03
C VAL A 250 1.98 14.12 -5.58
N ALA A 251 2.16 12.95 -4.99
CA ALA A 251 2.87 12.74 -3.74
C ALA A 251 4.24 12.11 -4.06
N VAL A 252 5.30 12.61 -3.44
CA VAL A 252 6.66 12.07 -3.58
C VAL A 252 7.05 11.43 -2.26
N GLU A 253 7.07 10.09 -2.24
CA GLU A 253 7.48 9.31 -1.07
C GLU A 253 8.98 9.07 -1.14
N VAL A 254 9.72 9.79 -0.30
CA VAL A 254 11.18 9.64 -0.19
C VAL A 254 11.51 8.61 0.88
N GLY A 255 12.12 7.51 0.45
CA GLY A 255 12.41 6.40 1.35
C GLY A 255 13.60 6.68 2.24
N ARG A 256 13.53 6.19 3.47
CA ARG A 256 14.68 6.09 4.39
C ARG A 256 15.34 4.72 4.29
N PRO A 257 16.59 4.58 4.74
CA PRO A 257 17.20 3.26 4.91
C PRO A 257 16.33 2.32 5.74
N GLU A 258 15.67 2.84 6.78
CA GLU A 258 14.78 2.08 7.65
C GLU A 258 13.40 1.82 7.04
N ASP A 259 13.05 2.47 5.93
CA ASP A 259 11.78 2.24 5.23
C ASP A 259 11.88 1.12 4.20
N LEU A 260 13.09 0.60 3.96
CA LEU A 260 13.35 -0.43 2.97
C LEU A 260 13.73 -1.73 3.68
N MET A 261 13.22 -2.85 3.19
CA MET A 261 13.68 -4.17 3.57
C MET A 261 15.05 -4.39 2.91
N GLY A 262 16.07 -4.70 3.72
CA GLY A 262 17.42 -4.91 3.22
C GLY A 262 17.46 -5.95 2.11
N ARG A 263 18.30 -5.72 1.08
CA ARG A 263 18.57 -6.67 0.00
C ARG A 263 19.02 -8.00 0.60
N ARG A 264 18.15 -9.01 0.57
CA ARG A 264 18.51 -10.38 0.96
C ARG A 264 19.42 -11.04 -0.07
N SER A 265 19.37 -10.57 -1.32
CA SER A 265 20.31 -10.89 -2.38
C SER A 265 20.60 -9.63 -3.20
N GLY A 266 21.80 -9.52 -3.78
CA GLY A 266 22.21 -8.35 -4.58
C GLY A 266 21.39 -8.09 -5.85
N PHE A 267 20.41 -8.94 -6.15
CA PHE A 267 19.62 -8.94 -7.38
C PHE A 267 18.15 -8.54 -7.18
N GLU A 268 17.68 -8.40 -5.94
CA GLU A 268 16.29 -7.99 -5.67
C GLU A 268 16.18 -6.47 -5.57
N GLU A 269 15.09 -5.92 -6.12
CA GLU A 269 14.70 -4.54 -5.90
C GLU A 269 14.35 -4.32 -4.41
N PRO A 270 14.77 -3.19 -3.82
CA PRO A 270 14.46 -2.90 -2.43
C PRO A 270 12.95 -2.78 -2.24
N GLN A 271 12.39 -3.59 -1.34
CA GLN A 271 10.96 -3.57 -1.04
C GLN A 271 10.67 -2.61 0.12
N TRP A 272 9.64 -1.78 -0.03
CA TRP A 272 9.17 -0.92 1.05
C TRP A 272 8.67 -1.72 2.25
N GLN A 273 8.95 -1.21 3.43
CA GLN A 273 8.32 -1.67 4.66
C GLN A 273 6.82 -1.32 4.66
N ARG A 274 6.08 -2.02 5.52
CA ARG A 274 4.62 -2.02 5.48
C ARG A 274 3.98 -0.67 5.73
N MET A 275 4.61 0.18 6.54
CA MET A 275 4.05 1.49 6.89
C MET A 275 4.12 2.48 5.71
N PRO A 276 5.29 2.70 5.08
CA PRO A 276 5.36 3.44 3.83
C PRO A 276 4.49 2.83 2.73
N ALA A 277 4.49 1.50 2.57
CA ALA A 277 3.66 0.83 1.57
C ALA A 277 2.15 1.08 1.79
N LEU A 278 1.67 1.03 3.05
CA LEU A 278 0.29 1.36 3.40
C LEU A 278 -0.04 2.82 3.07
N ARG A 279 0.86 3.76 3.40
CA ARG A 279 0.70 5.18 3.09
C ARG A 279 0.55 5.40 1.58
N MET A 280 1.47 4.87 0.78
CA MET A 280 1.46 4.98 -0.67
C MET A 280 0.20 4.38 -1.28
N ARG A 281 -0.21 3.18 -0.83
CA ARG A 281 -1.44 2.52 -1.28
C ARG A 281 -2.68 3.38 -1.01
N LEU A 282 -2.76 4.00 0.16
CA LEU A 282 -3.87 4.86 0.54
C LEU A 282 -3.88 6.18 -0.22
N LEU A 283 -2.71 6.78 -0.49
CA LEU A 283 -2.58 7.95 -1.35
C LEU A 283 -3.07 7.66 -2.78
N ARG A 284 -2.67 6.53 -3.35
CA ARG A 284 -3.17 6.09 -4.67
C ARG A 284 -4.68 5.93 -4.66
N LYS A 285 -5.23 5.29 -3.62
CA LYS A 285 -6.69 5.15 -3.47
C LYS A 285 -7.43 6.46 -3.27
N SER A 286 -6.80 7.48 -2.69
CA SER A 286 -7.38 8.83 -2.62
C SER A 286 -7.18 9.63 -3.90
N GLY A 287 -6.57 9.04 -4.94
CA GLY A 287 -6.42 9.63 -6.28
C GLY A 287 -5.15 10.44 -6.47
N TRP A 288 -4.15 10.27 -5.59
CA TRP A 288 -2.81 10.83 -5.80
C TRP A 288 -1.96 9.93 -6.67
N HIS A 289 -1.16 10.53 -7.54
CA HIS A 289 -0.04 9.83 -8.18
C HIS A 289 1.13 9.76 -7.22
N VAL A 290 1.64 8.57 -6.93
CA VAL A 290 2.73 8.39 -5.95
C VAL A 290 4.04 8.10 -6.68
N VAL A 291 4.99 9.02 -6.55
CA VAL A 291 6.36 8.86 -7.01
C VAL A 291 7.21 8.31 -5.87
N GLU A 292 7.67 7.08 -6.03
CA GLU A 292 8.58 6.44 -5.08
C GLU A 292 10.02 6.85 -5.36
N VAL A 293 10.72 7.30 -4.33
CA VAL A 293 12.15 7.65 -4.39
C VAL A 293 12.92 6.82 -3.35
N PRO A 294 13.34 5.58 -3.70
CA PRO A 294 14.07 4.72 -2.77
C PRO A 294 15.43 5.31 -2.40
N PHE A 295 15.79 5.24 -1.12
CA PHE A 295 17.02 5.85 -0.58
C PHE A 295 18.28 5.46 -1.37
N PHE A 296 18.52 4.16 -1.55
CA PHE A 296 19.74 3.64 -2.17
C PHE A 296 19.82 3.96 -3.66
N GLU A 297 18.68 4.03 -4.35
CA GLU A 297 18.63 4.42 -5.76
C GLU A 297 18.95 5.90 -5.91
N TRP A 298 18.32 6.75 -5.10
CA TRP A 298 18.58 8.19 -5.13
C TRP A 298 20.05 8.51 -4.80
N GLN A 299 20.61 7.85 -3.80
CA GLN A 299 22.00 8.01 -3.38
C GLN A 299 23.00 7.58 -4.46
N ALA A 300 22.63 6.65 -5.34
CA ALA A 300 23.50 6.16 -6.41
C ALA A 300 23.55 7.10 -7.63
N LEU A 301 22.61 8.06 -7.75
CA LEU A 301 22.58 9.01 -8.86
C LEU A 301 23.61 10.11 -8.66
N VAL A 302 24.32 10.48 -9.74
CA VAL A 302 25.21 11.63 -9.72
C VAL A 302 24.39 12.92 -9.61
N ASP A 303 24.84 13.82 -8.73
CA ASP A 303 24.12 15.06 -8.42
C ASP A 303 23.76 15.88 -9.66
N GLY A 304 22.52 16.38 -9.69
CA GLY A 304 22.06 17.32 -10.70
C GLY A 304 21.30 16.67 -11.87
N PRO A 305 21.94 16.34 -13.00
CA PRO A 305 21.22 15.94 -14.21
C PRO A 305 20.53 14.57 -14.09
N GLU A 306 21.19 13.58 -13.49
CA GLU A 306 20.65 12.22 -13.36
C GLU A 306 19.45 12.19 -12.41
N GLN A 307 19.57 12.86 -11.25
CA GLN A 307 18.49 13.09 -10.30
C GLN A 307 17.26 13.74 -10.95
N ARG A 308 17.45 14.79 -11.76
CA ARG A 308 16.34 15.43 -12.48
C ARG A 308 15.76 14.54 -13.56
N GLN A 309 16.58 13.79 -14.27
CA GLN A 309 16.10 12.84 -15.28
C GLN A 309 15.28 11.70 -14.65
N PHE A 310 15.68 11.22 -13.48
CA PHE A 310 14.96 10.23 -12.68
C PHE A 310 13.58 10.73 -12.24
N LEU A 311 13.47 11.99 -11.78
CA LEU A 311 12.19 12.59 -11.40
C LEU A 311 11.33 12.86 -12.64
N ARG A 312 11.95 13.36 -13.72
CA ARG A 312 11.29 13.67 -14.99
C ARG A 312 10.58 12.46 -15.59
N SER A 313 11.20 11.28 -15.58
CA SER A 313 10.58 10.07 -16.12
C SER A 313 9.32 9.66 -15.35
N ARG A 314 9.26 9.90 -14.04
CA ARG A 314 8.13 9.54 -13.17
C ARG A 314 7.03 10.60 -13.09
N LEU A 315 7.37 11.86 -13.37
CA LEU A 315 6.43 12.99 -13.32
C LEU A 315 5.80 13.30 -14.67
N ARG A 316 6.30 12.74 -15.78
CA ARG A 316 5.82 13.08 -17.12
C ARG A 316 4.33 12.78 -17.28
N GLU A 317 3.89 11.59 -16.90
CA GLU A 317 2.49 11.18 -16.98
C GLU A 317 1.56 12.05 -16.14
N PRO A 318 1.79 12.26 -14.82
CA PRO A 318 0.88 13.08 -14.02
C PRO A 318 0.88 14.55 -14.46
N ALA A 319 2.00 15.09 -14.95
CA ALA A 319 2.02 16.45 -15.50
C ALA A 319 1.21 16.59 -16.79
N GLN A 320 1.27 15.59 -17.68
CA GLN A 320 0.44 15.55 -18.88
C GLN A 320 -1.05 15.42 -18.55
N LYS A 321 -1.38 14.58 -17.56
CA LYS A 321 -2.76 14.44 -17.08
C LYS A 321 -3.28 15.75 -16.49
N ALA A 322 -2.50 16.43 -15.66
CA ALA A 322 -2.86 17.72 -15.10
C ALA A 322 -3.05 18.80 -16.18
N ALA A 323 -2.24 18.76 -17.25
CA ALA A 323 -2.40 19.65 -18.40
C ALA A 323 -3.69 19.39 -19.20
N ALA A 324 -4.17 18.15 -19.26
CA ALA A 324 -5.42 17.80 -19.93
C ALA A 324 -6.68 18.17 -19.12
N GLU A 325 -6.54 18.34 -17.80
CA GLU A 325 -7.63 18.68 -16.88
C GLU A 325 -7.75 20.20 -16.63
N ALA A 326 -6.78 21.00 -17.09
CA ALA A 326 -6.71 22.46 -16.93
C ALA A 326 -7.36 23.21 -18.11
#